data_AF-A0A1H7XWF0-F1
#
_entry.id   AF-A0A1H7XWF0-F1
#
_cell.length_a   1.000
_cell.length_b   1.000
_cell.length_c   1.000
_cell.angle_alpha   90.00
_cell.angle_beta   90.00
_cell.angle_gamma   90.00
#
_symmetry.space_group_name_H-M   'P 1'
#
loop_
_entity.id
_entity.type
_entity.pdbx_description
1 polymer ?
#
loop_
_entity_poly.entity_id
_entity_poly.type
_entity_poly.pdbx_seq_one_letter_code
_entity_poly.pdbx_strand_id
1 'polypeptide(L)'
;MEQEKTIGYLESIFSAISITRLAETLKQFAQEVTITSEKTQGEVLNEFVTILIRNLSYKEFKRIAPYLFTYPRTLQKGKIEVNLINTSKQDYDYLKENIEQLLRKGEAENGKY
;
A
#
# COMPACT_ATOMS: atom_id res chain seq x y z
N MET A 1 -13.94 -8.79 11.47
CA MET A 1 -13.02 -7.70 11.09
C MET A 1 -13.88 -6.58 10.56
N GLU A 2 -13.78 -5.38 11.13
CA GLU A 2 -14.29 -4.20 10.43
C GLU A 2 -13.38 -4.04 9.21
N GLN A 3 -13.92 -4.25 8.01
CA GLN A 3 -13.14 -4.17 6.78
C GLN A 3 -12.60 -2.75 6.65
N GLU A 4 -11.28 -2.62 6.71
CA GLU A 4 -10.58 -1.36 6.49
C GLU A 4 -10.94 -0.87 5.08
N LYS A 5 -11.34 0.41 4.98
CA LYS A 5 -11.81 0.96 3.70
C LYS A 5 -10.69 1.60 2.88
N THR A 6 -9.57 1.90 3.52
CA THR A 6 -8.44 2.63 2.96
C THR A 6 -7.12 2.11 3.52
N ILE A 7 -6.06 2.22 2.73
CA ILE A 7 -4.68 1.98 3.17
C ILE A 7 -3.79 3.13 2.71
N GLY A 8 -2.82 3.46 3.55
CA GLY A 8 -1.63 4.23 3.21
C GLY A 8 -0.36 3.48 3.58
N TYR A 9 0.78 4.01 3.13
CA TYR A 9 2.09 3.48 3.46
C TYR A 9 3.10 4.60 3.69
N LEU A 10 4.12 4.31 4.49
CA LEU A 10 5.28 5.17 4.68
C LEU A 10 6.31 4.89 3.58
N GLU A 11 6.98 5.91 3.04
CA GLU A 11 8.05 5.75 2.03
C GLU A 11 9.16 4.79 2.48
N SER A 12 9.43 4.72 3.79
CA SER A 12 10.39 3.79 4.38
C SER A 12 10.03 2.30 4.18
N ILE A 13 8.83 1.99 3.67
CA ILE A 13 8.45 0.64 3.24
C ILE A 13 9.46 0.05 2.25
N PHE A 14 10.01 0.86 1.35
CA PHE A 14 10.96 0.39 0.34
C PHE A 14 12.28 -0.09 0.97
N SER A 15 12.68 0.48 2.11
CA SER A 15 13.86 0.04 2.86
C SER A 15 13.67 -1.32 3.54
N ALA A 16 12.42 -1.75 3.75
CA ALA A 16 12.10 -3.05 4.35
C ALA A 16 12.03 -4.18 3.31
N ILE A 17 12.08 -3.85 2.02
CA ILE A 17 12.05 -4.80 0.91
C ILE A 17 13.48 -5.11 0.45
N SER A 18 13.76 -6.38 0.16
CA SER A 18 15.06 -6.76 -0.43
C SER A 18 15.23 -6.15 -1.82
N ILE A 19 16.47 -5.78 -2.18
CA ILE A 19 16.77 -5.23 -3.51
C ILE A 19 16.32 -6.15 -4.66
N THR A 20 16.42 -7.46 -4.50
CA THR A 20 15.94 -8.45 -5.48
C THR A 20 14.44 -8.32 -5.72
N ARG A 21 13.64 -8.25 -4.65
CA ARG A 21 12.20 -8.05 -4.73
C ARG A 21 11.84 -6.71 -5.37
N LEU A 22 12.53 -5.63 -5.01
CA LEU A 22 12.32 -4.32 -5.67
C LEU A 22 12.58 -4.39 -7.18
N ALA A 23 13.66 -5.05 -7.59
CA ALA A 23 13.99 -5.22 -9.00
C ALA A 23 12.95 -6.08 -9.75
N GLU A 24 12.43 -7.14 -9.13
CA GLU A 24 11.34 -7.94 -9.68
C GLU A 24 10.05 -7.14 -9.84
N THR A 25 9.64 -6.41 -8.79
CA THR A 25 8.47 -5.52 -8.84
C THR A 25 8.64 -4.47 -9.93
N LEU A 26 9.82 -3.86 -10.08
CA LEU A 26 10.06 -2.86 -11.11
C LEU A 26 9.96 -3.43 -12.53
N LYS A 27 10.44 -4.66 -12.76
CA LYS A 27 10.28 -5.34 -14.05
C LYS A 27 8.81 -5.56 -14.38
N GLN A 28 8.02 -6.03 -13.41
CA GLN A 28 6.59 -6.25 -13.60
C GLN A 28 5.84 -4.93 -13.80
N PHE A 29 6.18 -3.91 -13.02
CA PHE A 29 5.62 -2.57 -13.17
C PHE A 29 5.83 -2.00 -14.58
N ALA A 30 7.03 -2.11 -15.12
CA ALA A 30 7.35 -1.67 -16.47
C ALA A 30 6.61 -2.44 -17.58
N GLN A 31 6.10 -3.64 -17.28
CA GLN A 31 5.34 -4.47 -18.21
C GLN A 31 3.83 -4.23 -18.12
N GLU A 32 3.31 -3.98 -16.92
CA GLU A 32 1.87 -3.94 -16.64
C GLU A 32 1.31 -2.52 -16.61
N VAL A 33 2.13 -1.53 -16.26
CA VAL A 33 1.66 -0.16 -16.00
C VAL A 33 2.05 0.77 -17.13
N THR A 34 1.05 1.38 -17.75
CA THR A 34 1.26 2.49 -18.68
C THR A 34 1.42 3.79 -17.88
N ILE A 35 2.56 4.45 -18.05
CA ILE A 35 2.86 5.74 -17.42
C ILE A 35 2.59 6.85 -18.43
N THR A 36 1.67 7.74 -18.08
CA THR A 36 1.34 8.94 -18.85
C THR A 36 1.71 10.18 -18.04
N SER A 37 1.86 11.32 -18.71
CA SER A 37 2.13 12.61 -18.06
C SER A 37 0.99 13.11 -17.18
N GLU A 38 -0.19 12.51 -17.29
CA GLU A 38 -1.38 12.87 -16.51
C GLU A 38 -1.39 12.18 -15.14
N LYS A 39 -0.68 11.06 -14.97
CA LYS A 39 -0.58 10.37 -13.68
C LYS A 39 0.25 11.18 -12.69
N THR A 40 -0.27 11.35 -11.48
CA THR A 40 0.48 11.95 -10.38
C THR A 40 1.57 11.00 -9.90
N GLN A 41 2.54 11.53 -9.15
CA GLN A 41 3.57 10.71 -8.51
C GLN A 41 2.96 9.68 -7.55
N GLY A 42 1.89 10.06 -6.84
CA GLY A 42 1.14 9.19 -5.93
C GLY A 42 0.52 8.01 -6.65
N GLU A 43 -0.19 8.27 -7.75
CA GLU A 43 -0.79 7.22 -8.58
C GLU A 43 0.26 6.23 -9.11
N VAL A 44 1.41 6.74 -9.58
CA VAL A 44 2.52 5.91 -10.05
C VAL A 44 3.06 5.01 -8.92
N LEU A 45 3.25 5.56 -7.73
CA LEU A 45 3.74 4.79 -6.58
C LEU A 45 2.70 3.81 -6.04
N ASN A 46 1.41 4.15 -6.04
CA ASN A 46 0.31 3.29 -5.61
C ASN A 46 0.18 2.06 -6.52
N GLU A 47 0.39 2.21 -7.82
CA GLU A 47 0.47 1.11 -8.79
C GLU A 47 1.68 0.22 -8.50
N PHE A 48 2.86 0.81 -8.22
CA PHE A 48 4.06 0.05 -7.87
C PHE A 48 3.89 -0.74 -6.57
N VAL A 49 3.35 -0.11 -5.53
CA VAL A 49 3.10 -0.74 -4.22
C VAL A 49 2.01 -1.81 -4.32
N THR A 50 1.01 -1.62 -5.19
CA THR A 50 0.01 -2.65 -5.51
C THR A 50 0.68 -3.91 -6.04
N ILE A 51 1.55 -3.78 -7.05
CA ILE A 51 2.29 -4.92 -7.62
C ILE A 51 3.21 -5.55 -6.58
N LEU A 52 3.90 -4.74 -5.78
CA LEU A 52 4.76 -5.22 -4.70
C LEU A 52 3.97 -6.11 -3.74
N ILE A 53 2.89 -5.60 -3.15
CA ILE A 53 2.09 -6.27 -2.12
C ILE A 53 1.42 -7.53 -2.67
N ARG A 54 0.92 -7.50 -3.91
CA ARG A 54 0.36 -8.68 -4.60
C ARG A 54 1.36 -9.84 -4.70
N ASN A 55 2.66 -9.55 -4.77
CA ASN A 55 3.70 -10.55 -4.96
C ASN A 55 4.46 -10.93 -3.69
N LEU A 56 4.16 -10.30 -2.55
CA LEU A 56 4.79 -10.67 -1.28
C LEU A 56 4.35 -12.06 -0.84
N SER A 57 5.26 -12.73 -0.12
CA SER A 57 4.92 -13.83 0.78
C SER A 57 4.42 -13.29 2.12
N TYR A 58 3.75 -14.14 2.90
CA TYR A 58 3.30 -13.78 4.25
C TYR A 58 4.47 -13.35 5.17
N LYS A 59 5.67 -13.96 5.00
CA LYS A 59 6.86 -13.58 5.76
C LYS A 59 7.34 -12.17 5.39
N GLU A 60 7.32 -11.82 4.11
CA GLU A 60 7.68 -10.48 3.66
C GLU A 60 6.63 -9.45 4.08
N PHE A 61 5.34 -9.80 4.04
CA PHE A 61 4.27 -8.97 4.56
C PHE A 61 4.51 -8.58 6.02
N LYS A 62 4.86 -9.52 6.90
CA LYS A 62 5.15 -9.20 8.31
C LYS A 62 6.27 -8.16 8.49
N ARG A 63 7.20 -8.07 7.54
CA ARG A 63 8.28 -7.07 7.57
C ARG A 63 7.80 -5.69 7.14
N ILE A 64 6.84 -5.62 6.21
CA ILE A 64 6.32 -4.35 5.72
C ILE A 64 5.10 -3.83 6.49
N ALA A 65 4.37 -4.70 7.21
CA ALA A 65 3.17 -4.33 7.94
C ALA A 65 3.35 -3.11 8.87
N PRO A 66 4.50 -2.91 9.57
CA PRO A 66 4.72 -1.70 10.38
C PRO A 66 4.72 -0.38 9.58
N TYR A 67 4.88 -0.45 8.27
CA TYR A 67 4.87 0.70 7.37
C TYR A 67 3.53 0.92 6.68
N LEU A 68 2.57 0.03 6.90
CA LEU A 68 1.22 0.14 6.39
C LEU A 68 0.29 0.64 7.50
N PHE A 69 -0.68 1.46 7.10
CA PHE A 69 -1.64 1.99 8.04
C PHE A 69 -2.98 2.29 7.38
N THR A 70 -4.01 2.46 8.19
CA THR A 70 -5.36 2.79 7.74
C THR A 70 -5.84 4.09 8.37
N TYR A 71 -6.64 4.82 7.60
CA TYR A 71 -7.18 6.09 8.04
C TYR A 71 -8.46 5.84 8.86
N PRO A 72 -8.62 6.49 10.02
CA PRO A 72 -9.82 6.38 10.82
C PRO A 72 -10.99 7.01 10.07
N ARG A 73 -12.18 6.43 10.22
CA ARG A 73 -13.40 6.94 9.59
C ARG A 73 -13.82 8.33 10.08
N THR A 74 -13.33 8.75 11.24
CA THR A 74 -13.61 10.07 11.81
C THR A 74 -12.30 10.83 11.96
N LEU A 75 -12.05 11.73 11.02
CA LEU A 75 -10.91 12.66 11.09
C LEU A 75 -11.17 13.64 12.26
N GLN A 76 -10.36 13.55 13.31
CA GLN A 76 -10.44 14.49 14.43
C GLN A 76 -9.65 15.77 14.11
N LYS A 77 -10.35 16.92 14.21
CA LYS A 77 -9.85 18.31 14.16
C LYS A 77 -8.35 18.48 13.84
N GLY A 78 -8.00 18.42 12.56
CA GLY A 78 -6.70 18.84 12.04
C GLY A 78 -5.52 17.90 12.30
N LYS A 79 -5.74 16.72 12.91
CA LYS A 79 -4.71 15.67 13.04
C LYS A 79 -5.19 14.40 12.32
N ILE A 80 -4.31 13.85 11.48
CA ILE A 80 -4.52 12.54 10.87
C ILE A 80 -4.02 11.52 11.89
N GLU A 81 -4.94 10.85 12.57
CA GLU A 81 -4.62 9.62 13.29
C GLU A 81 -4.58 8.48 12.27
N VAL A 82 -3.76 7.46 12.50
CA VAL A 82 -3.68 6.29 11.63
C VAL A 82 -3.61 5.04 12.49
N ASN A 83 -4.19 3.94 12.02
CA ASN A 83 -4.11 2.64 12.69
C ASN A 83 -3.12 1.74 11.97
N LEU A 84 -2.27 1.04 12.71
CA LEU A 84 -1.37 0.05 12.13
C LEU A 84 -2.14 -1.20 11.71
N ILE A 85 -1.72 -1.81 10.61
CA ILE A 85 -2.33 -3.05 10.12
C ILE A 85 -1.93 -4.24 11.00
N ASN A 86 -2.90 -5.11 11.29
CA ASN A 86 -2.65 -6.35 12.00
C ASN A 86 -1.88 -7.36 11.13
N THR A 87 -1.05 -8.20 11.75
CA THR A 87 -0.14 -9.10 11.02
C THR A 87 -0.69 -10.51 10.85
N SER A 88 -2.00 -10.71 11.03
CA SER A 88 -2.62 -12.02 10.89
C SER A 88 -2.57 -12.51 9.44
N LYS A 89 -2.69 -13.82 9.25
CA LYS A 89 -2.74 -14.43 7.91
C LYS A 89 -3.99 -13.95 7.14
N GLN A 90 -5.10 -13.78 7.84
CA GLN A 90 -6.35 -13.28 7.27
C GLN A 90 -6.22 -11.84 6.77
N ASP A 91 -5.56 -10.97 7.54
CA ASP A 91 -5.32 -9.57 7.14
C ASP A 91 -4.38 -9.50 5.92
N TYR A 92 -3.36 -10.35 5.89
CA TYR A 92 -2.48 -10.47 4.73
C TYR A 92 -3.22 -10.90 3.46
N ASP A 93 -4.07 -11.93 3.55
CA ASP A 93 -4.81 -12.43 2.40
C ASP A 93 -5.81 -11.38 1.90
N TYR A 94 -6.53 -10.73 2.82
CA TYR A 94 -7.43 -9.62 2.50
C TYR A 94 -6.68 -8.45 1.83
N LEU A 95 -5.54 -8.05 2.41
CA LEU A 95 -4.72 -6.99 1.86
C LEU A 95 -4.27 -7.31 0.43
N LYS A 96 -3.73 -8.50 0.22
CA LYS A 96 -3.21 -8.95 -1.07
C LYS A 96 -4.28 -8.94 -2.17
N GLU A 97 -5.50 -9.33 -1.84
CA GLU A 97 -6.64 -9.33 -2.76
C GLU A 97 -7.17 -7.92 -3.05
N ASN A 98 -7.11 -7.00 -2.09
CA ASN A 98 -7.84 -5.73 -2.14
C ASN A 98 -6.95 -4.48 -2.25
N ILE A 99 -5.61 -4.60 -2.20
CA ILE A 99 -4.68 -3.46 -2.07
C ILE A 99 -4.92 -2.34 -3.08
N GLU A 100 -5.19 -2.66 -4.35
CA GLU A 100 -5.42 -1.67 -5.40
C GLU A 100 -6.64 -0.79 -5.10
N GLN A 101 -7.71 -1.36 -4.54
CA GLN A 101 -8.89 -0.60 -4.15
C GLN A 101 -8.65 0.18 -2.86
N LEU A 102 -7.91 -0.39 -1.91
CA LEU A 102 -7.62 0.24 -0.62
C LEU A 102 -6.72 1.46 -0.77
N LEU A 103 -5.70 1.40 -1.63
CA LEU A 103 -4.82 2.53 -1.93
C LEU A 103 -5.57 3.64 -2.66
N ARG A 104 -6.33 3.32 -3.72
CA ARG A 104 -7.12 4.32 -4.46
C ARG A 104 -8.11 5.08 -3.58
N LYS A 105 -8.77 4.40 -2.64
CA LYS A 105 -9.67 5.06 -1.68
C LYS A 105 -8.88 5.91 -0.67
N GLY A 106 -7.72 5.44 -0.23
CA GLY A 106 -6.83 6.20 0.66
C GLY A 106 -6.39 7.52 0.04
N GLU A 107 -5.95 7.49 -1.21
CA GLU A 107 -5.55 8.66 -2.01
C GLU A 107 -6.71 9.65 -2.16
N ALA A 108 -7.88 9.18 -2.59
CA ALA A 108 -9.07 10.01 -2.80
C ALA A 108 -9.57 10.69 -1.52
N GLU A 109 -9.48 10.03 -0.37
CA GLU A 109 -10.01 10.52 0.91
C GLU A 109 -9.02 11.40 1.68
N ASN A 110 -7.70 11.19 1.53
CA ASN A 110 -6.70 11.79 2.43
C ASN A 110 -5.66 12.66 1.72
N GLY A 111 -5.67 12.71 0.39
CA GLY A 111 -4.92 13.71 -0.40
C GLY A 111 -3.41 13.73 -0.18
N LYS A 112 -2.83 12.62 0.33
CA LYS A 112 -1.37 12.45 0.45
C LYS A 112 -0.93 11.07 0.02
N TYR A 113 -0.03 11.11 -0.97
CA TYR A 113 0.41 10.09 -1.91
C TYR A 113 -0.70 9.68 -2.86
#